data_AF-A0A8J7TZX5-F1
#
_entry.id   AF-A0A8J7TZX5-F1
#
_cell.length_a   1.000
_cell.length_b   1.000
_cell.length_c   1.000
_cell.angle_alpha   90.00
_cell.angle_beta   90.00
_cell.angle_gamma   90.00
#
_symmetry.space_group_name_H-M   'P 1'
#
loop_
_entity.id
_entity.type
_entity.pdbx_description
1 polymer ?
#
loop_
_entity_poly.entity_id
_entity_poly.type
_entity_poly.pdbx_seq_one_letter_code
_entity_poly.pdbx_strand_id
1 'polypeptide(L)' 'VETRNRKPLKRPIAFGAEWELRLGPDNRFRVFYQVNVDTRVVSVLAVGVKERSRLYFAGEEFEL' A
#
# COMPACT_ATOMS: atom_id res chain seq x y z
N VAL A 1 13.33 4.34 15.26
CA VAL A 1 13.73 4.51 13.85
C VAL A 1 12.51 4.19 12.99
N GLU A 2 12.06 5.13 12.15
CA GLU A 2 10.94 4.88 11.24
C GLU A 2 11.36 3.96 10.09
N THR A 3 10.44 3.14 9.59
CA THR A 3 10.70 2.24 8.47
C THR A 3 10.85 3.01 7.16
N ARG A 4 11.88 2.67 6.36
CA ARG A 4 12.08 3.22 5.01
C ARG A 4 11.12 2.61 3.97
N ASN A 5 10.38 1.57 4.36
CA ASN A 5 9.45 0.86 3.49
C ASN A 5 8.06 1.50 3.41
N ARG A 6 7.81 2.54 4.23
CA ARG A 6 6.63 3.41 4.09
C ARG A 6 6.91 4.45 3.01
N LYS A 7 6.07 4.50 1.99
CA LYS A 7 6.15 5.46 0.88
C LYS A 7 4.86 6.29 0.84
N PRO A 8 4.95 7.64 0.81
CA PRO A 8 3.79 8.46 0.49
C PRO A 8 3.45 8.25 -0.99
N LEU A 9 2.16 8.11 -1.28
CA LEU A 9 1.67 8.06 -2.65
C LEU A 9 1.62 9.47 -3.22
N LYS A 10 2.18 9.65 -4.41
CA LYS A 10 2.20 10.95 -5.09
C LYS A 10 0.88 11.25 -5.82
N ARG A 11 0.08 10.23 -6.08
CA ARG A 11 -1.21 10.32 -6.76
C ARG A 11 -2.23 9.51 -5.98
N PRO A 12 -3.50 9.96 -5.91
CA PRO A 12 -4.57 9.15 -5.36
C PRO A 12 -4.72 7.90 -6.23
N ILE A 13 -4.64 6.73 -5.61
CA ILE A 13 -5.02 5.46 -6.26
C ILE A 13 -6.53 5.26 -6.11
N ALA A 14 -7.12 4.31 -6.84
CA ALA A 14 -8.57 4.10 -6.94
C ALA A 14 -9.30 4.01 -5.57
N PHE A 15 -8.60 3.60 -4.52
CA PHE A 15 -9.13 3.44 -3.16
C PHE A 15 -8.77 4.59 -2.21
N GLY A 16 -8.17 5.69 -2.69
CA GLY A 16 -7.93 6.91 -1.89
C GLY A 16 -6.83 6.79 -0.84
N ALA A 17 -5.94 5.79 -0.93
CA ALA A 17 -4.84 5.64 0.03
C ALA A 17 -3.81 6.78 -0.10
N GLU A 18 -3.23 7.16 1.03
CA GLU A 18 -2.13 8.14 1.10
C GLU A 18 -0.77 7.47 1.22
N TRP A 19 -0.75 6.24 1.74
CA TRP A 19 0.47 5.53 2.09
C TRP A 19 0.50 4.13 1.48
N GLU A 20 1.70 3.75 1.02
CA GLU A 20 2.08 2.40 0.64
C GLU A 20 3.11 1.88 1.66
N LEU A 21 2.85 0.75 2.29
CA LEU A 21 3.83 0.00 3.06
C LEU A 21 4.28 -1.24 2.29
N ARG A 22 5.60 -1.38 2.16
CA ARG A 22 6.23 -2.52 1.48
C ARG A 22 6.76 -3.52 2.50
N LEU A 23 6.28 -4.77 2.44
CA LEU A 23 6.63 -5.77 3.44
C LEU A 23 6.61 -7.21 2.90
N GLY A 24 7.04 -8.14 3.76
CA GLY A 24 7.08 -9.57 3.48
C GLY A 24 8.32 -10.02 2.72
N PRO A 25 8.42 -11.34 2.43
CA PRO A 25 9.50 -11.91 1.64
C PRO A 25 9.65 -11.19 0.31
N ASP A 26 10.90 -10.91 -0.07
CA ASP A 26 11.27 -10.20 -1.30
C ASP A 26 10.55 -8.85 -1.50
N ASN A 27 10.07 -8.26 -0.40
CA ASN A 27 9.30 -7.02 -0.42
C ASN A 27 8.08 -7.11 -1.36
N ARG A 28 7.41 -8.28 -1.40
CA ARG A 28 6.34 -8.57 -2.37
C ARG A 28 4.99 -7.97 -1.99
N PHE A 29 4.69 -7.76 -0.72
CA PHE A 29 3.40 -7.22 -0.33
C PHE A 29 3.38 -5.69 -0.39
N ARG A 30 2.27 -5.16 -0.87
CA ARG A 30 1.99 -3.73 -1.03
C ARG A 30 0.71 -3.43 -0.26
N VAL A 31 0.86 -2.83 0.91
CA VAL A 31 -0.27 -2.51 1.79
C VAL A 31 -0.60 -1.03 1.63
N PHE A 32 -1.83 -0.74 1.26
CA PHE A 32 -2.32 0.60 1.02
C PHE A 32 -3.22 1.00 2.17
N TYR A 33 -2.89 2.12 2.82
CA TYR A 33 -3.59 2.56 4.01
C TYR A 33 -3.65 4.08 4.11
N GLN A 34 -4.56 4.53 4.96
CA GLN A 34 -4.67 5.91 5.40
C GLN A 34 -4.65 5.97 6.93
N VAL A 35 -4.25 7.12 7.47
CA VAL A 35 -4.19 7.35 8.91
C VAL A 35 -5.07 8.53 9.24
N ASN A 36 -6.11 8.30 10.04
CA ASN A 36 -6.82 9.39 10.69
C ASN A 36 -6.10 9.71 12.00
N VAL A 37 -5.41 10.85 12.06
CA VAL A 37 -4.58 11.23 13.21
C VAL A 37 -5.45 11.60 14.43
N ASP A 38 -6.61 12.23 14.19
CA ASP A 38 -7.51 12.68 15.26
C ASP A 38 -8.13 11.49 16.00
N THR A 39 -8.59 10.48 15.27
CA THR A 39 -9.19 9.27 15.84
C THR A 39 -8.16 8.16 16.13
N ARG A 40 -6.90 8.36 15.70
CA ARG A 40 -5.81 7.36 15.78
C ARG A 40 -6.14 6.04 15.09
N VAL A 41 -6.94 6.09 14.04
CA VAL A 41 -7.35 4.91 13.26
C VAL A 41 -6.46 4.76 12.04
N VAL A 42 -6.00 3.53 11.81
CA VAL A 42 -5.34 3.12 10.57
C VAL A 42 -6.32 2.25 9.78
N SER A 43 -6.73 2.72 8.61
CA SER A 43 -7.59 1.95 7.71
C SER A 43 -6.73 1.32 6.62
N VAL A 44 -6.67 0.00 6.59
CA VAL A 44 -6.09 -0.74 5.46
C VAL A 44 -7.14 -0.83 4.36
N LEU A 45 -6.84 -0.23 3.21
CA LEU A 45 -7.78 -0.08 2.10
C LEU A 45 -7.58 -1.20 1.08
N ALA A 46 -6.34 -1.65 0.88
CA ALA A 46 -6.04 -2.77 0.00
C ALA A 46 -4.72 -3.44 0.40
N VAL A 47 -4.61 -4.73 0.09
CA VAL A 47 -3.36 -5.49 0.18
C VAL A 47 -3.13 -6.18 -1.16
N GLY A 48 -2.03 -5.83 -1.81
CA GLY A 48 -1.63 -6.39 -3.10
C GLY A 48 -0.34 -7.20 -3.04
N VAL A 49 -0.16 -8.05 -4.05
CA VAL A 49 1.06 -8.83 -4.26
C VAL A 49 1.75 -8.30 -5.51
N LYS A 50 3.03 -7.93 -5.37
CA LYS A 50 3.88 -7.53 -6.48
C LYS A 50 4.59 -8.76 -7.05
N GLU A 51 4.40 -8.98 -8.34
CA GLU A 51 5.13 -9.99 -9.11
C GLU A 51 5.89 -9.30 -10.24
N ARG A 52 7.22 -9.20 -10.09
CA ARG A 52 8.10 -8.46 -11.02
C ARG A 52 7.61 -7.02 -11.21
N SER A 53 7.18 -6.64 -12.41
CA SER A 53 6.66 -5.31 -12.72
C SER A 53 5.18 -5.13 -12.36
N ARG A 54 4.43 -6.22 -12.17
CA ARG A 54 2.97 -6.21 -12.02
C ARG A 54 2.54 -6.18 -10.56
N LEU A 55 1.34 -5.64 -10.31
CA LEU A 55 0.73 -5.58 -9.00
C LEU A 55 -0.67 -6.19 -9.09
N TYR A 56 -0.97 -7.11 -8.18
CA TYR A 56 -2.24 -7.81 -8.14
C TYR A 56 -3.00 -7.51 -6.86
N PHE A 57 -4.29 -7.20 -6.97
CA PHE A 57 -5.24 -7.12 -5.86
C PHE A 57 -6.35 -8.13 -6.08
N ALA A 58 -6.60 -9.01 -5.10
CA ALA A 58 -7.61 -10.06 -5.21
C ALA A 58 -7.52 -10.92 -6.50
N GLY A 59 -6.32 -11.02 -7.10
CA GLY A 59 -6.09 -11.74 -8.36
C GLY A 59 -6.17 -10.89 -9.63
N GLU A 60 -6.61 -9.63 -9.55
CA GLU A 60 -6.69 -8.70 -10.70
C GLU A 60 -5.47 -7.79 -10.77
N GLU A 61 -4.97 -7.55 -11.99
CA GLU A 61 -3.80 -6.69 -12.23
C GLU A 61 -4.16 -5.21 -12.18
N PHE A 62 -3.33 -4.41 -11.52
CA PHE A 62 -3.49 -2.97 -11.39
C PHE A 62 -2.21 -2.22 -11.74
N GLU A 63 -2.34 -1.13 -12.49
CA GLU A 63 -1.28 -0.13 -12.66
C GLU A 63 -1.34 0.89 -11.52
N LEU A 64 -0.17 1.25 -10.99
CA LEU A 64 -0.02 2.15 -9.84
C LEU A 64 0.53 3.53 -10.24
#